data_AF-A7NFT6-F1
#
_entry.id   AF-A7NFT6-F1
#
_cell.length_a   1.000
_cell.length_b   1.000
_cell.length_c   1.000
_cell.angle_alpha   90.00
_cell.angle_beta   90.00
_cell.angle_gamma   90.00
#
_symmetry.space_group_name_H-M   'P 1'
#
loop_
_entity.id
_entity.type
_entity.pdbx_description
1 polymer ?
#
loop_
_entity_poly.entity_id
_entity_poly.type
_entity_poly.pdbx_seq_one_letter_code
_entity_poly.pdbx_strand_id
1 'polypeptide(L)'
;MRNTGMTNDLMERASAMALDLCAARVDPNEAQKALAYLRAQKDSKAYFAYLQAIGNNGRAVIRSNQTIKYYSHLLEASQQHLCNLSPPNMVLILAWAIRLLRYYNAVPEEERQPLDVVHVPTPSSDPLPSPAPSRPPSATQSAPARPSPSLAQPAARPPSAPSPAPPAAQTAPPAPPASIPLPGEVFSGEVLEVDEDAVAVKVKNFNPKRVIGVIRAETIPDRNTARYSAGNTARVEVVAVQQKGNRTILELKPAPKKKARS
;
A
#
# COMPACT_ATOMS: atom_id res chain seq x y z
N MET A 1 20.98 -5.89 -39.51
CA MET A 1 21.91 -6.65 -38.63
C MET A 1 21.24 -6.79 -37.27
N ARG A 2 21.12 -8.01 -36.74
CA ARG A 2 20.25 -8.31 -35.58
C ARG A 2 20.85 -7.70 -34.30
N ASN A 3 20.02 -6.97 -33.56
CA ASN A 3 20.34 -6.27 -32.31
C ASN A 3 20.48 -7.23 -31.09
N THR A 4 20.65 -8.53 -31.33
CA THR A 4 20.57 -9.59 -30.33
C THR A 4 21.69 -9.53 -29.28
N GLY A 5 22.89 -9.06 -29.65
CA GLY A 5 24.01 -8.94 -28.71
C GLY A 5 23.78 -7.88 -27.62
N MET A 6 23.20 -6.74 -27.98
CA MET A 6 22.90 -5.67 -27.02
C MET A 6 21.78 -6.08 -26.06
N THR A 7 20.77 -6.84 -26.53
CA THR A 7 19.69 -7.33 -25.68
C THR A 7 20.18 -8.36 -24.65
N ASN A 8 21.15 -9.21 -25.02
CA ASN A 8 21.72 -10.20 -24.11
C ASN A 8 22.52 -9.53 -22.97
N ASP A 9 23.38 -8.54 -23.26
CA ASP A 9 24.13 -7.80 -22.22
C ASP A 9 23.19 -7.07 -21.24
N LEU A 10 22.09 -6.49 -21.73
CA LEU A 10 21.09 -5.83 -20.86
C LEU A 10 20.38 -6.83 -19.94
N MET A 11 20.10 -8.04 -20.42
CA MET A 11 19.42 -9.07 -19.63
C MET A 11 20.36 -9.70 -18.59
N GLU A 12 21.62 -9.95 -18.95
CA GLU A 12 22.65 -10.42 -18.02
C GLU A 12 22.87 -9.42 -16.88
N ARG A 13 23.01 -8.12 -17.19
CA ARG A 13 23.09 -7.06 -16.17
C ARG A 13 21.84 -6.99 -15.30
N ALA A 14 20.65 -7.14 -15.88
CA ALA A 14 19.40 -7.13 -15.11
C ALA A 14 19.32 -8.32 -14.15
N SER A 15 19.78 -9.50 -14.59
CA SER A 15 19.86 -10.68 -13.74
C SER A 15 20.86 -10.51 -12.61
N ALA A 16 22.08 -10.04 -12.91
CA ALA A 16 23.11 -9.77 -11.90
C ALA A 16 22.63 -8.75 -10.86
N MET A 17 22.06 -7.63 -11.31
CA MET A 17 21.48 -6.62 -10.43
C MET A 17 20.36 -7.21 -9.55
N ALA A 18 19.49 -8.07 -10.10
CA ALA A 18 18.43 -8.70 -9.32
C ALA A 18 18.97 -9.62 -8.22
N LEU A 19 20.05 -10.35 -8.48
CA LEU A 19 20.71 -11.19 -7.48
C LEU A 19 21.31 -10.36 -6.35
N ASP A 20 21.99 -9.26 -6.67
CA ASP A 20 22.56 -8.36 -5.65
C ASP A 20 21.47 -7.73 -4.78
N LEU A 21 20.37 -7.27 -5.39
CA LEU A 21 19.22 -6.75 -4.65
C LEU A 21 18.53 -7.82 -3.79
N CYS A 22 18.48 -9.06 -4.26
CA CYS A 22 17.94 -10.19 -3.52
C CYS A 22 18.82 -10.54 -2.31
N ALA A 23 20.14 -10.61 -2.50
CA ALA A 23 21.11 -10.85 -1.44
C ALA A 23 21.04 -9.76 -0.35
N ALA A 24 20.89 -8.50 -0.76
CA ALA A 24 20.69 -7.36 0.14
C ALA A 24 19.26 -7.27 0.72
N ARG A 25 18.37 -8.20 0.36
CA ARG A 25 16.95 -8.26 0.79
C ARG A 25 16.19 -6.95 0.55
N VAL A 26 16.45 -6.28 -0.56
CA VAL A 26 15.78 -5.03 -0.93
C VAL A 26 14.29 -5.28 -1.16
N ASP A 27 13.43 -4.42 -0.60
CA ASP A 27 11.99 -4.48 -0.86
C ASP A 27 11.70 -4.11 -2.33
N PRO A 28 11.05 -4.99 -3.11
CA PRO A 28 10.67 -4.71 -4.50
C PRO A 28 9.79 -3.47 -4.67
N ASN A 29 9.06 -3.04 -3.63
CA ASN A 29 8.23 -1.84 -3.68
C ASN A 29 9.06 -0.56 -3.55
N GLU A 30 10.15 -0.56 -2.79
CA GLU A 30 11.07 0.59 -2.74
C GLU A 30 11.87 0.70 -4.04
N ALA A 31 12.33 -0.42 -4.60
CA ALA A 31 12.95 -0.44 -5.92
C ALA A 31 11.99 0.08 -7.02
N GLN A 32 10.69 -0.24 -6.91
CA GLN A 32 9.67 0.27 -7.83
C GLN A 32 9.51 1.80 -7.76
N LYS A 33 9.62 2.41 -6.57
CA LYS A 33 9.57 3.88 -6.42
C LYS A 33 10.78 4.54 -7.09
N ALA A 34 11.96 3.95 -6.93
CA ALA A 34 13.16 4.44 -7.62
C ALA A 34 13.06 4.32 -9.15
N LEU A 35 12.49 3.22 -9.67
CA LEU A 35 12.19 3.08 -11.09
C LEU A 35 11.20 4.16 -11.57
N ALA A 36 10.16 4.45 -10.79
CA ALA A 36 9.20 5.51 -11.13
C ALA A 36 9.88 6.88 -11.21
N TYR A 37 10.78 7.19 -10.28
CA TYR A 37 11.58 8.42 -10.30
C TYR A 37 12.47 8.50 -11.54
N LEU A 38 13.21 7.42 -11.86
CA LEU A 38 14.07 7.36 -13.05
C LEU A 38 13.28 7.62 -14.34
N ARG A 39 12.08 7.04 -14.48
CA ARG A 39 11.20 7.26 -15.63
C ARG A 39 10.69 8.70 -15.74
N ALA A 40 10.42 9.33 -14.60
CA ALA A 40 9.93 10.71 -14.55
C ALA A 40 11.03 11.71 -14.95
N GLN A 41 12.23 11.57 -14.39
CA GLN A 41 13.33 12.50 -14.63
C GLN A 41 14.02 12.27 -15.97
N LYS A 42 14.07 11.02 -16.46
CA LYS A 42 14.80 10.63 -17.68
C LYS A 42 16.26 11.09 -17.68
N ASP A 43 16.85 11.24 -16.51
CA ASP A 43 18.24 11.67 -16.30
C ASP A 43 18.93 10.74 -15.30
N SER A 44 20.05 10.16 -15.75
CA SER A 44 20.90 9.28 -14.95
C SER A 44 21.47 10.00 -13.73
N LYS A 45 21.90 11.26 -13.88
CA LYS A 45 22.51 12.03 -12.76
C LYS A 45 21.48 12.35 -11.69
N ALA A 46 20.31 12.83 -12.08
CA ALA A 46 19.21 13.08 -11.15
C ALA A 46 18.79 11.82 -10.39
N TYR A 47 18.80 10.65 -11.04
CA TYR A 47 18.51 9.37 -10.39
C TYR A 47 19.52 9.01 -9.30
N PHE A 48 20.83 9.07 -9.59
CA PHE A 48 21.85 8.78 -8.59
C PHE A 48 21.83 9.80 -7.44
N ALA A 49 21.64 11.08 -7.75
CA ALA A 49 21.49 12.13 -6.74
C ALA A 49 20.28 11.88 -5.82
N TYR A 50 19.16 11.42 -6.38
CA TYR A 50 17.97 11.05 -5.61
C TYR A 50 18.23 9.91 -4.63
N LEU A 51 18.84 8.81 -5.08
CA LEU A 51 19.18 7.69 -4.22
C LEU A 51 20.16 8.10 -3.10
N GLN A 52 21.16 8.91 -3.44
CA GLN A 52 22.12 9.43 -2.48
C GLN A 52 21.47 10.38 -1.46
N ALA A 53 20.56 11.25 -1.90
CA ALA A 53 19.84 12.16 -1.03
C ALA A 53 18.98 11.40 0.01
N ILE A 54 18.32 10.32 -0.41
CA ILE A 54 17.57 9.46 0.52
C ILE A 54 18.50 8.73 1.48
N GLY A 55 19.63 8.20 1.01
CA GLY A 55 20.61 7.55 1.87
C GLY A 55 21.16 8.47 2.96
N ASN A 56 21.47 9.71 2.61
CA ASN A 56 22.12 10.67 3.50
C ASN A 56 21.14 11.42 4.41
N ASN A 57 20.02 11.88 3.86
CA ASN A 57 19.08 12.79 4.55
C ASN A 57 17.73 12.15 4.85
N GLY A 58 17.51 10.90 4.41
CA GLY A 58 16.23 10.21 4.54
C GLY A 58 15.76 10.04 5.98
N ARG A 59 16.66 10.11 6.99
CA ARG A 59 16.28 10.06 8.42
C ARG A 59 15.29 11.14 8.84
N ALA A 60 15.30 12.30 8.17
CA ALA A 60 14.36 13.39 8.48
C ALA A 60 12.93 13.13 7.95
N VAL A 61 12.77 12.23 6.96
CA VAL A 61 11.51 12.04 6.21
C VAL A 61 11.01 10.59 6.29
N ILE A 62 11.88 9.63 6.63
CA ILE A 62 11.62 8.20 6.55
C ILE A 62 11.59 7.59 7.95
N ARG A 63 10.45 6.96 8.26
CA ARG A 63 10.11 6.44 9.59
C ARG A 63 10.88 5.17 9.98
N SER A 64 11.47 4.49 9.00
CA SER A 64 12.19 3.24 9.20
C SER A 64 13.64 3.35 8.73
N ASN A 65 14.57 3.05 9.64
CA ASN A 65 15.97 2.86 9.28
C ASN A 65 16.16 1.75 8.23
N GLN A 66 15.20 0.82 8.11
CA GLN A 66 15.25 -0.24 7.11
C GLN A 66 15.07 0.30 5.69
N THR A 67 14.17 1.28 5.50
CA THR A 67 13.95 1.90 4.19
C THR A 67 15.22 2.61 3.72
N ILE A 68 15.91 3.32 4.60
CA ILE A 68 17.20 3.97 4.27
C ILE A 68 18.22 2.94 3.79
N LYS A 69 18.34 1.80 4.48
CA LYS A 69 19.22 0.70 4.05
C LYS A 69 18.86 0.19 2.65
N TYR A 70 17.57 0.07 2.32
CA TYR A 70 17.15 -0.33 0.97
C TYR A 70 17.64 0.65 -0.09
N TYR A 71 17.54 1.96 0.14
CA TYR A 71 18.04 2.95 -0.82
C TYR A 71 19.57 2.97 -0.91
N SER A 72 20.29 2.70 0.18
CA SER A 72 21.75 2.52 0.15
C SER A 72 22.17 1.31 -0.70
N HIS A 73 21.55 0.14 -0.50
CA HIS A 73 21.83 -1.04 -1.31
C HIS A 73 21.40 -0.86 -2.77
N LEU A 74 20.29 -0.15 -3.02
CA LEU A 74 19.84 0.17 -4.36
C LEU A 74 20.82 1.12 -5.07
N LEU A 75 21.41 2.07 -4.35
CA LEU A 75 22.44 2.96 -4.88
C LEU A 75 23.69 2.18 -5.28
N GLU A 76 24.18 1.30 -4.41
CA GLU A 76 25.34 0.45 -4.66
C GLU A 76 25.15 -0.44 -5.90
N ALA A 77 24.05 -1.21 -5.95
CA ALA A 77 23.72 -2.04 -7.09
C ALA A 77 23.52 -1.22 -8.38
N SER A 78 22.91 -0.03 -8.27
CA SER A 78 22.75 0.87 -9.42
C SER A 78 24.09 1.40 -9.92
N GLN A 79 25.04 1.71 -9.05
CA GLN A 79 26.38 2.17 -9.44
C GLN A 79 27.16 1.05 -10.14
N GLN A 80 27.02 -0.18 -9.68
CA GLN A 80 27.68 -1.33 -10.30
C GLN A 80 27.11 -1.66 -11.68
N HIS A 81 25.78 -1.72 -11.81
CA HIS A 81 25.14 -2.25 -13.02
C HIS A 81 24.64 -1.19 -14.01
N LEU A 82 24.34 0.02 -13.53
CA LEU A 82 23.70 1.08 -14.33
C LEU A 82 24.62 2.26 -14.63
N CYS A 83 25.84 2.31 -14.07
CA CYS A 83 26.77 3.39 -14.38
C CYS A 83 27.11 3.41 -15.88
N ASN A 84 27.31 4.62 -16.42
CA ASN A 84 27.64 4.85 -17.84
C ASN A 84 26.56 4.40 -18.85
N LEU A 85 25.35 4.08 -18.40
CA LEU A 85 24.23 3.76 -19.28
C LEU A 85 23.34 4.97 -19.55
N SER A 86 22.71 4.97 -20.72
CA SER A 86 21.66 5.92 -21.07
C SER A 86 20.41 5.68 -20.20
N PRO A 87 19.62 6.72 -19.88
CA PRO A 87 18.40 6.57 -19.09
C PRO A 87 17.42 5.49 -19.61
N PRO A 88 17.18 5.34 -20.94
CA PRO A 88 16.35 4.26 -21.45
C PRO A 88 16.87 2.86 -21.11
N ASN A 89 18.19 2.64 -21.20
CA ASN A 89 18.80 1.36 -20.86
C ASN A 89 18.74 1.10 -19.35
N MET A 90 18.97 2.13 -18.52
CA MET A 90 18.81 2.02 -17.07
C MET A 90 17.38 1.62 -16.68
N VAL A 91 16.38 2.24 -17.31
CA VAL A 91 14.96 1.91 -17.09
C VAL A 91 14.67 0.46 -17.46
N LEU A 92 15.20 -0.03 -18.59
CA LEU A 92 14.99 -1.41 -19.03
C LEU A 92 15.60 -2.40 -18.06
N ILE A 93 16.87 -2.22 -17.70
CA ILE A 93 17.60 -3.10 -16.77
C ILE A 93 16.90 -3.11 -15.42
N LEU A 94 16.63 -1.93 -14.83
CA LEU A 94 16.02 -1.83 -13.50
C LEU A 94 14.60 -2.43 -13.49
N ALA A 95 13.81 -2.24 -14.55
CA ALA A 95 12.48 -2.85 -14.64
C ALA A 95 12.54 -4.39 -14.69
N TRP A 96 13.47 -4.97 -15.44
CA TRP A 96 13.68 -6.41 -15.47
C TRP A 96 14.24 -6.93 -14.15
N ALA A 97 15.21 -6.24 -13.55
CA ALA A 97 15.78 -6.60 -12.27
C ALA A 97 14.72 -6.65 -11.16
N ILE A 98 13.79 -5.68 -11.13
CA ILE A 98 12.67 -5.68 -10.16
C ILE A 98 11.71 -6.85 -10.39
N ARG A 99 11.43 -7.21 -11.65
CA ARG A 99 10.59 -8.38 -11.96
C ARG A 99 11.28 -9.67 -11.50
N LEU A 100 12.57 -9.82 -11.75
CA LEU A 100 13.36 -10.97 -11.30
C LEU A 100 13.47 -11.02 -9.78
N LEU A 101 13.71 -9.89 -9.10
CA LEU A 101 13.73 -9.79 -7.65
C LEU A 101 12.42 -10.28 -7.02
N ARG A 102 11.27 -9.92 -7.60
CA ARG A 102 9.96 -10.43 -7.15
C ARG A 102 9.84 -11.94 -7.34
N TYR A 103 10.35 -12.46 -8.46
CA TYR A 103 10.38 -13.91 -8.72
C TYR A 103 11.28 -14.63 -7.70
N TYR A 104 12.50 -14.15 -7.46
CA TYR A 104 13.42 -14.74 -6.48
C TYR A 104 12.86 -14.71 -5.05
N ASN A 105 12.11 -13.66 -4.68
CA ASN A 105 11.46 -13.60 -3.38
C ASN A 105 10.24 -14.53 -3.24
N ALA A 106 9.63 -14.95 -4.36
CA ALA A 106 8.45 -15.81 -4.38
C ALA A 106 8.79 -17.29 -4.56
N VAL A 107 9.89 -17.59 -5.26
CA VAL A 107 10.32 -18.96 -5.61
C VAL A 107 11.58 -19.33 -4.83
N PRO A 108 11.51 -20.37 -3.98
CA PRO A 108 12.66 -20.92 -3.27
C PRO A 108 13.79 -21.26 -4.24
N GLU A 109 15.04 -21.14 -3.80
CA GLU A 109 16.22 -21.30 -4.67
C GLU A 109 16.27 -22.68 -5.33
N GLU A 110 15.74 -23.70 -4.64
CA GLU A 110 15.68 -25.10 -5.07
C GLU A 110 14.73 -25.31 -6.27
N GLU A 111 13.75 -24.43 -6.46
CA GLU A 111 12.77 -24.48 -7.54
C GLU A 111 13.12 -23.56 -8.72
N ARG A 112 14.18 -22.76 -8.60
CA ARG A 112 14.61 -21.85 -9.66
C ARG A 112 15.28 -22.65 -10.76
N GLN A 113 14.68 -22.65 -11.95
CA GLN A 113 15.37 -23.16 -13.12
C GLN A 113 16.54 -22.23 -13.48
N PRO A 114 17.75 -22.74 -13.70
CA PRO A 114 18.85 -21.92 -14.19
C PRO A 114 18.44 -21.27 -15.51
N LEU A 115 18.69 -19.96 -15.65
CA LEU A 115 18.42 -19.20 -16.87
C LEU A 115 19.27 -19.66 -18.08
N ASP A 116 20.08 -20.70 -17.90
CA ASP A 116 20.78 -21.45 -18.94
C ASP A 116 19.77 -22.31 -19.72
N VAL A 117 18.85 -21.64 -20.41
CA VAL A 117 18.03 -22.28 -21.42
C VAL A 117 18.95 -22.58 -22.58
N VAL A 118 19.54 -23.78 -22.58
CA VAL A 118 20.00 -24.44 -23.79
C VAL A 118 18.83 -24.36 -24.77
N HIS A 119 19.00 -23.56 -25.82
CA HIS A 119 18.06 -23.44 -26.91
C HIS A 119 17.90 -24.82 -27.54
N VAL A 120 16.87 -25.56 -27.13
CA VAL A 120 16.42 -26.74 -27.88
C VAL A 120 15.95 -26.19 -29.21
N PRO A 121 16.59 -26.52 -30.35
CA PRO A 121 16.13 -26.07 -31.65
C PRO A 121 14.72 -26.61 -31.84
N THR A 122 13.79 -25.70 -32.06
CA THR A 122 12.41 -26.02 -32.43
C THR A 122 12.46 -26.79 -33.75
N PRO A 123 11.96 -28.04 -33.86
CA PRO A 123 11.72 -28.61 -35.17
C PRO A 123 10.62 -27.79 -35.83
N SER A 124 10.99 -27.13 -36.92
CA SER A 124 10.08 -26.37 -37.77
C SER A 124 9.13 -27.29 -38.52
N SER A 125 7.96 -26.72 -38.79
CA SER A 125 7.04 -27.03 -39.91
C SER A 125 6.00 -28.12 -39.70
N ASP A 126 4.78 -27.69 -39.37
CA ASP A 126 3.65 -27.98 -40.25
C ASP A 126 2.61 -26.83 -40.24
N PRO A 127 1.86 -26.61 -41.35
CA PRO A 127 1.26 -25.33 -41.68
C PRO A 127 -0.16 -25.10 -41.12
N LEU A 128 -0.52 -23.82 -41.08
CA LEU A 128 -1.85 -23.24 -40.86
C LEU A 128 -3.03 -24.06 -41.43
N PRO A 129 -4.19 -24.02 -40.76
CA PRO A 129 -5.47 -23.83 -41.42
C PRO A 129 -5.91 -22.35 -41.34
N SER A 130 -6.50 -21.91 -42.45
CA SER A 130 -6.96 -20.56 -42.79
C SER A 130 -8.00 -19.92 -41.86
N PRO A 131 -8.22 -18.59 -41.97
CA PRO A 131 -9.09 -17.82 -41.08
C PRO A 131 -10.57 -17.96 -41.45
N ALA A 132 -11.43 -18.12 -40.46
CA ALA A 132 -12.89 -18.03 -40.60
C ALA A 132 -13.37 -16.59 -40.38
N PRO A 133 -14.49 -16.18 -41.00
CA PRO A 133 -14.78 -14.78 -41.30
C PRO A 133 -15.45 -13.99 -40.17
N SER A 134 -15.19 -12.68 -40.27
CA SER A 134 -15.84 -11.50 -39.72
C SER A 134 -17.22 -11.68 -39.08
N ARG A 135 -17.33 -11.31 -37.80
CA ARG A 135 -18.60 -11.06 -37.10
C ARG A 135 -18.85 -9.53 -37.05
N PRO A 136 -20.02 -9.04 -37.47
CA PRO A 136 -20.34 -7.60 -37.50
C PRO A 136 -20.63 -7.03 -36.09
N PRO A 137 -20.63 -5.69 -35.94
CA PRO A 137 -20.76 -5.02 -34.65
C PRO A 137 -22.23 -4.94 -34.22
N SER A 138 -22.53 -5.41 -33.01
CA SER A 138 -23.82 -5.10 -32.37
C SER A 138 -23.74 -3.76 -31.65
N ALA A 139 -24.53 -2.83 -32.17
CA ALA A 139 -24.81 -1.53 -31.62
C ALA A 139 -25.60 -1.61 -30.29
N THR A 140 -25.30 -0.64 -29.43
CA THR A 140 -26.23 0.16 -28.60
C THR A 140 -27.39 -0.56 -27.88
N GLN A 141 -27.29 -0.64 -26.55
CA GLN A 141 -28.42 -0.59 -25.60
C GLN A 141 -27.86 0.02 -24.29
N SER A 142 -27.96 1.33 -24.10
CA SER A 142 -29.08 2.03 -23.43
C SER A 142 -29.29 1.59 -21.98
N ALA A 143 -28.98 2.54 -21.10
CA ALA A 143 -29.25 2.54 -19.67
C ALA A 143 -30.74 2.31 -19.33
N PRO A 144 -31.02 1.87 -18.09
CA PRO A 144 -32.21 2.35 -17.40
C PRO A 144 -31.85 3.03 -16.07
N ALA A 145 -32.31 4.28 -16.00
CA ALA A 145 -33.01 4.92 -14.90
C ALA A 145 -32.73 4.48 -13.44
N ARG A 146 -32.05 5.39 -12.74
CA ARG A 146 -32.44 6.02 -11.46
C ARG A 146 -33.86 5.65 -10.94
N PRO A 147 -33.98 5.33 -9.65
CA PRO A 147 -35.09 5.81 -8.84
C PRO A 147 -34.60 6.82 -7.79
N SER A 148 -35.28 7.95 -7.72
CA SER A 148 -35.29 8.87 -6.58
C SER A 148 -36.69 8.81 -5.92
N PRO A 149 -36.95 9.64 -4.92
CA PRO A 149 -36.88 9.37 -3.49
C PRO A 149 -38.25 8.99 -2.89
N SER A 150 -38.26 8.29 -1.74
CA SER A 150 -39.48 8.14 -0.95
C SER A 150 -39.44 9.09 0.25
N LEU A 151 -40.44 9.97 0.29
CA LEU A 151 -40.74 10.94 1.35
C LEU A 151 -42.01 10.48 2.07
N ALA A 152 -42.14 10.86 3.35
CA ALA A 152 -43.34 10.84 4.21
C ALA A 152 -43.59 9.51 4.98
N GLN A 153 -43.90 9.44 6.29
CA GLN A 153 -44.05 10.40 7.40
C GLN A 153 -44.33 9.58 8.72
N PRO A 154 -44.87 10.11 9.85
CA PRO A 154 -44.29 9.95 11.20
C PRO A 154 -45.13 9.10 12.21
N ALA A 155 -44.75 9.19 13.49
CA ALA A 155 -45.37 8.67 14.74
C ALA A 155 -44.89 7.25 15.15
N ALA A 156 -44.58 6.92 16.41
CA ALA A 156 -45.08 7.46 17.68
C ALA A 156 -44.04 7.33 18.83
N ARG A 157 -44.18 8.22 19.82
CA ARG A 157 -43.66 8.10 21.20
C ARG A 157 -44.35 6.94 21.94
N PRO A 158 -43.71 6.38 22.97
CA PRO A 158 -44.33 6.41 24.32
C PRO A 158 -43.26 6.73 25.41
N PRO A 159 -43.58 6.80 26.73
CA PRO A 159 -43.29 7.98 27.55
C PRO A 159 -42.14 7.79 28.54
N SER A 160 -41.70 8.91 29.11
CA SER A 160 -40.79 9.02 30.25
C SER A 160 -41.52 8.79 31.58
N ALA A 161 -40.89 8.07 32.51
CA ALA A 161 -40.82 8.34 33.97
C ALA A 161 -40.16 7.14 34.70
N PRO A 162 -39.68 7.28 35.96
CA PRO A 162 -38.87 8.34 36.55
C PRO A 162 -37.59 7.76 37.24
N SER A 163 -36.62 8.62 37.55
CA SER A 163 -35.51 8.29 38.48
C SER A 163 -36.00 8.18 39.93
N PRO A 164 -35.30 7.40 40.76
CA PRO A 164 -34.71 7.97 41.97
C PRO A 164 -33.23 7.59 42.19
N ALA A 165 -32.63 8.33 43.11
CA ALA A 165 -31.22 8.55 43.41
C ALA A 165 -30.54 7.38 44.21
N PRO A 166 -29.24 7.51 44.57
CA PRO A 166 -28.25 6.41 44.69
C PRO A 166 -28.34 5.62 46.00
N PRO A 167 -27.78 4.40 46.04
CA PRO A 167 -26.59 4.21 46.86
C PRO A 167 -25.57 3.17 46.32
N ALA A 168 -24.40 3.19 46.95
CA ALA A 168 -23.38 2.16 47.02
C ALA A 168 -22.36 2.06 45.87
N ALA A 169 -21.10 2.21 46.28
CA ALA A 169 -19.91 1.84 45.54
C ALA A 169 -20.03 0.42 44.97
N GLN A 170 -20.32 0.32 43.67
CA GLN A 170 -20.17 -0.91 42.91
C GLN A 170 -18.78 -0.89 42.29
N THR A 171 -17.92 -1.71 42.88
CA THR A 171 -16.71 -2.24 42.24
C THR A 171 -17.02 -2.60 40.79
N ALA A 172 -16.30 -1.94 39.88
CA ALA A 172 -16.48 -2.07 38.44
C ALA A 172 -16.52 -3.56 38.02
N PRO A 173 -17.51 -3.98 37.22
CA PRO A 173 -17.51 -5.30 36.62
C PRO A 173 -16.22 -5.52 35.81
N PRO A 174 -15.62 -6.72 35.86
CA PRO A 174 -14.46 -7.05 35.04
C PRO A 174 -14.81 -6.83 33.57
N ALA A 175 -13.95 -6.08 32.88
CA ALA A 175 -14.12 -5.74 31.48
C ALA A 175 -14.39 -7.03 30.65
N PRO A 176 -15.42 -7.05 29.80
CA PRO A 176 -15.64 -8.16 28.89
C PRO A 176 -14.41 -8.38 28.00
N PRO A 177 -14.14 -9.62 27.54
CA PRO A 177 -12.98 -9.94 26.72
C PRO A 177 -12.95 -9.01 25.51
N ALA A 178 -11.77 -8.48 25.22
CA ALA A 178 -11.52 -7.47 24.18
C ALA A 178 -11.99 -7.98 22.81
N SER A 179 -13.25 -7.70 22.45
CA SER A 179 -13.78 -7.86 21.11
C SER A 179 -13.31 -6.69 20.24
N ILE A 180 -12.97 -6.99 19.00
CA ILE A 180 -12.62 -5.96 18.01
C ILE A 180 -13.88 -5.08 17.81
N PRO A 181 -13.75 -3.75 17.87
CA PRO A 181 -14.89 -2.84 17.70
C PRO A 181 -15.63 -3.08 16.37
N LEU A 182 -16.96 -3.10 16.43
CA LEU A 182 -17.81 -3.33 15.25
C LEU A 182 -18.03 -2.01 14.47
N PRO A 183 -18.35 -2.06 13.16
CA PRO A 183 -18.77 -0.88 12.41
C PRO A 183 -19.93 -0.15 13.10
N GLY A 184 -19.81 1.16 13.26
CA GLY A 184 -20.74 2.04 13.99
C GLY A 184 -20.41 2.21 15.48
N GLU A 185 -19.46 1.46 16.03
CA GLU A 185 -19.05 1.59 17.43
C GLU A 185 -18.11 2.79 17.62
N VAL A 186 -18.32 3.54 18.70
CA VAL A 186 -17.47 4.69 19.08
C VAL A 186 -16.55 4.27 20.21
N PHE A 187 -15.25 4.42 20.01
CA PHE A 187 -14.25 4.17 21.04
C PHE A 187 -13.23 5.31 21.15
N SER A 188 -12.44 5.28 22.21
CA SER A 188 -11.31 6.19 22.41
C SER A 188 -10.01 5.43 22.19
N GLY A 189 -9.17 5.92 21.29
CA GLY A 189 -7.87 5.34 20.98
C GLY A 189 -6.73 6.35 21.12
N GLU A 190 -5.52 5.85 21.30
CA GLU A 190 -4.31 6.66 21.41
C GLU A 190 -3.76 6.94 20.01
N VAL A 191 -3.54 8.20 19.65
CA VAL A 191 -2.94 8.56 18.37
C VAL A 191 -1.47 8.16 18.39
N LEU A 192 -1.08 7.27 17.48
CA LEU A 192 0.30 6.81 17.35
C LEU A 192 1.10 7.74 16.44
N GLU A 193 0.54 8.03 15.26
CA GLU A 193 1.21 8.78 14.20
C GLU A 193 0.19 9.67 13.48
N VAL A 194 0.66 10.81 13.00
CA VAL A 194 -0.11 11.81 12.25
C VAL A 194 0.67 12.10 10.97
N ASP A 195 0.03 11.89 9.82
CA ASP A 195 0.55 12.21 8.50
C ASP A 195 -0.35 13.24 7.81
N GLU A 196 0.08 13.69 6.62
CA GLU A 196 -0.72 14.56 5.75
C GLU A 196 -1.99 13.85 5.25
N ASP A 197 -1.90 12.55 4.96
CA ASP A 197 -3.01 11.77 4.36
C ASP A 197 -3.84 10.97 5.38
N ALA A 198 -3.28 10.65 6.56
CA ALA A 198 -3.94 9.78 7.53
C ALA A 198 -3.44 9.96 8.96
N VAL A 199 -4.27 9.59 9.94
CA VAL A 199 -3.93 9.53 11.36
C VAL A 199 -4.09 8.09 11.85
N ALA A 200 -3.02 7.54 12.40
CA ALA A 200 -2.98 6.19 12.95
C ALA A 200 -3.38 6.19 14.42
N VAL A 201 -4.37 5.38 14.79
CA VAL A 201 -4.93 5.29 16.14
C VAL A 201 -4.81 3.86 16.67
N LYS A 202 -4.20 3.72 17.84
CA LYS A 202 -4.12 2.47 18.60
C LYS A 202 -5.46 2.16 19.25
N VAL A 203 -5.96 0.96 18.98
CA VAL A 203 -7.14 0.42 19.64
C VAL A 203 -6.73 -0.11 21.02
N LYS A 204 -7.46 0.26 22.06
CA LYS A 204 -7.19 -0.17 23.44
C LYS A 204 -7.19 -1.70 23.51
N ASN A 205 -6.22 -2.28 24.22
CA ASN A 205 -6.05 -3.73 24.42
C ASN A 205 -5.68 -4.55 23.16
N PHE A 206 -5.37 -3.91 22.03
CA PHE A 206 -4.87 -4.61 20.84
C PHE A 206 -3.44 -4.19 20.48
N ASN A 207 -2.70 -5.13 19.92
CA ASN A 207 -1.35 -4.86 19.40
C ASN A 207 -1.46 -4.08 18.07
N PRO A 208 -0.80 -2.92 17.90
CA PRO A 208 -0.87 -2.11 16.68
C PRO A 208 -0.37 -2.84 15.42
N LYS A 209 0.42 -3.91 15.58
CA LYS A 209 0.85 -4.79 14.47
C LYS A 209 -0.28 -5.67 13.95
N ARG A 210 -1.27 -6.02 14.80
CA ARG A 210 -2.42 -6.87 14.45
C ARG A 210 -3.67 -6.06 14.16
N VAL A 211 -3.95 -5.01 14.93
CA VAL A 211 -5.14 -4.16 14.76
C VAL A 211 -4.72 -2.70 14.84
N ILE A 212 -5.04 -1.92 13.80
CA ILE A 212 -4.79 -0.47 13.79
C ILE A 212 -6.01 0.28 13.27
N GLY A 213 -6.33 1.40 13.90
CA GLY A 213 -7.30 2.36 13.40
C GLY A 213 -6.64 3.38 12.48
N VAL A 214 -7.29 3.72 11.37
CA VAL A 214 -6.82 4.72 10.42
C VAL A 214 -7.94 5.72 10.16
N ILE A 215 -7.71 6.98 10.49
CA ILE A 215 -8.57 8.11 10.09
C ILE A 215 -7.96 8.69 8.81
N ARG A 216 -8.69 8.72 7.71
CA ARG A 216 -8.23 9.37 6.47
C ARG A 216 -8.37 10.88 6.62
N ALA A 217 -7.42 11.66 6.08
CA ALA A 217 -7.51 13.12 6.13
C ALA A 217 -8.80 13.66 5.49
N GLU A 218 -9.31 12.96 4.47
CA GLU A 218 -10.58 13.26 3.80
C GLU A 218 -11.82 13.11 4.69
N THR A 219 -11.77 12.27 5.73
CA THR A 219 -12.88 12.07 6.67
C THR A 219 -12.81 13.02 7.87
N ILE A 220 -11.72 13.80 7.99
CA ILE A 220 -11.56 14.81 9.03
C ILE A 220 -12.22 16.11 8.54
N PRO A 221 -13.10 16.74 9.35
CA PRO A 221 -13.66 18.04 9.00
C PRO A 221 -12.54 19.05 8.81
N ASP A 222 -12.61 19.80 7.71
CA ASP A 222 -11.64 20.81 7.29
C ASP A 222 -10.25 20.25 6.94
N ARG A 223 -10.10 18.91 6.78
CA ARG A 223 -8.81 18.21 6.58
C ARG A 223 -7.72 18.59 7.59
N ASN A 224 -8.13 19.08 8.77
CA ASN A 224 -7.21 19.59 9.76
C ASN A 224 -6.67 18.46 10.64
N THR A 225 -5.66 17.76 10.14
CA THR A 225 -4.92 16.71 10.85
C THR A 225 -4.14 17.26 12.04
N ALA A 226 -3.85 18.57 12.09
CA ALA A 226 -3.11 19.21 13.19
C ALA A 226 -3.86 19.17 14.54
N ARG A 227 -5.16 18.84 14.54
CA ARG A 227 -5.93 18.57 15.77
C ARG A 227 -5.53 17.25 16.45
N TYR A 228 -4.82 16.39 15.74
CA TYR A 228 -4.31 15.13 16.25
C TYR A 228 -2.80 15.30 16.49
N SER A 229 -2.32 14.78 17.61
CA SER A 229 -0.89 14.76 17.93
C SER A 229 -0.55 13.40 18.50
N ALA A 230 0.63 12.88 18.18
CA ALA A 230 1.10 11.61 18.73
C ALA A 230 1.05 11.64 20.27
N GLY A 231 0.51 10.58 20.87
CA GLY A 231 0.27 10.45 22.32
C GLY A 231 -1.07 11.00 22.82
N ASN A 232 -1.81 11.78 22.02
CA ASN A 232 -3.14 12.26 22.42
C ASN A 232 -4.21 11.18 22.24
N THR A 233 -5.27 11.26 23.03
CA THR A 233 -6.44 10.37 22.88
C THR A 233 -7.45 10.98 21.90
N ALA A 234 -7.87 10.21 20.91
CA ALA A 234 -8.89 10.59 19.93
C ALA A 234 -10.15 9.73 20.11
N ARG A 235 -11.32 10.39 20.08
CA ARG A 235 -12.62 9.72 20.07
C ARG A 235 -13.07 9.51 18.63
N VAL A 236 -13.25 8.25 18.25
CA VAL A 236 -13.39 7.82 16.87
C VAL A 236 -14.54 6.82 16.74
N GLU A 237 -15.21 6.84 15.60
CA GLU A 237 -16.24 5.88 15.22
C GLU A 237 -15.70 4.97 14.11
N VAL A 238 -15.93 3.66 14.23
CA VAL A 238 -15.56 2.70 13.19
C VAL A 238 -16.52 2.83 12.01
N VAL A 239 -15.98 3.09 10.83
CA VAL A 239 -16.75 3.15 9.59
C VAL A 239 -16.74 1.80 8.89
N ALA A 240 -15.56 1.17 8.80
CA ALA A 240 -15.38 -0.12 8.16
C ALA A 240 -14.24 -0.91 8.82
N VAL A 241 -14.30 -2.23 8.65
CA VAL A 241 -13.25 -3.16 9.08
C VAL A 241 -12.71 -3.85 7.83
N GLN A 242 -11.42 -3.70 7.56
CA GLN A 242 -10.75 -4.34 6.44
C GLN A 242 -9.68 -5.30 6.96
N GLN A 243 -9.63 -6.50 6.42
CA GLN A 243 -8.60 -7.49 6.74
C GLN A 243 -7.60 -7.58 5.59
N LYS A 244 -6.32 -7.29 5.86
CA LYS A 244 -5.24 -7.34 4.87
C LYS A 244 -4.15 -8.29 5.37
N GLY A 245 -4.20 -9.53 4.90
CA GLY A 245 -3.32 -10.60 5.40
C GLY A 245 -3.60 -10.90 6.87
N ASN A 246 -2.59 -10.79 7.73
CA ASN A 246 -2.71 -11.04 9.17
C ASN A 246 -3.13 -9.80 10.00
N ARG A 247 -3.38 -8.67 9.33
CA ARG A 247 -3.65 -7.38 9.97
C ARG A 247 -5.07 -6.92 9.72
N THR A 248 -5.74 -6.48 10.78
CA THR A 248 -7.04 -5.83 10.75
C THR A 248 -6.85 -4.31 10.76
N ILE A 249 -7.42 -3.64 9.78
CA ILE A 249 -7.39 -2.18 9.64
C ILE A 249 -8.82 -1.69 9.88
N LEU A 250 -9.01 -0.87 10.90
CA LEU A 250 -10.28 -0.20 11.16
C LEU A 250 -10.24 1.15 10.45
N GLU A 251 -11.15 1.38 9.51
CA GLU A 251 -11.37 2.72 8.98
C GLU A 251 -12.19 3.52 9.98
N LEU A 252 -11.69 4.70 10.34
CA LEU A 252 -12.23 5.51 11.40
C LEU A 252 -12.67 6.88 10.89
N LYS A 253 -13.68 7.44 11.54
CA LYS A 253 -14.04 8.87 11.41
C LYS A 253 -14.09 9.54 12.78
N PRO A 254 -13.89 10.86 12.85
CA PRO A 254 -14.03 11.60 14.11
C PRO A 254 -15.47 11.50 14.64
N ALA A 255 -15.64 11.13 15.91
CA ALA A 255 -16.97 11.07 16.50
C ALA A 255 -17.53 12.49 16.71
N PRO A 256 -18.82 12.76 16.45
CA PRO A 256 -19.41 14.06 16.68
C PRO A 256 -19.33 14.43 18.17
N LYS A 257 -18.85 15.64 18.47
CA LYS A 257 -18.91 16.18 19.84
C LYS A 257 -20.38 16.24 20.24
N LYS A 258 -20.74 15.63 21.38
CA LYS A 258 -22.06 15.84 21.99
C LYS A 258 -22.18 17.36 22.19
N LYS A 259 -23.12 18.01 21.49
CA LYS A 259 -23.46 19.41 21.77
C LYS A 259 -23.86 19.47 23.25
N ALA A 260 -23.07 20.17 24.06
CA ALA A 260 -23.50 20.54 25.39
C ALA A 260 -24.79 21.34 25.21
N ARG A 261 -25.88 20.82 25.75
CA ARG A 261 -27.16 21.52 25.80
C ARG A 261 -26.95 22.62 26.85
N SER A 262 -26.71 23.85 26.38
CA SER A 262 -26.89 25.06 27.21
C SER A 262 -28.35 25.21 27.59
#